data_AF-A0A3D1M6L8-F1
#
_entry.id   AF-A0A3D1M6L8-F1
#
_cell.length_a   1.000
_cell.length_b   1.000
_cell.length_c   1.000
_cell.angle_alpha   90.00
_cell.angle_beta   90.00
_cell.angle_gamma   90.00
#
_symmetry.space_group_name_H-M   'P 1'
#
loop_
_entity.id
_entity.type
_entity.pdbx_description
1 polymer ?
#
loop_
_entity_poly.entity_id
_entity_poly.type
_entity_poly.pdbx_seq_one_letter_code
_entity_poly.pdbx_strand_id
1 'polypeptide(L)'
;MPVPSIDEQRRIVSRIEELFSELDNSVSTLQKTKEQLTVYRQAVLKEAFDSVKSVDEGARVKDVCNNIKVGIVIKPTQYYVESDGVKAFRNANVRRNHVDDNNWALISKEGHEKNKKSIVHTNDLVIARSGANLGMAAVVPEKCEGYNAIDIVIAELNLKVVDPHYMAYYINSPYGLHVVNEFQHGGAQGHLNVKEFGLLPLILAPLSEQKNIVSEIESRLSVCDSIEHTVDTALLQAEAMRQSILKQAFEGRL
;
A
#
# COMPACT_ATOMS: atom_id res chain seq x y z
N MET A 1 -32.57 38.63 -7.56
CA MET A 1 -33.38 37.73 -6.70
C MET A 1 -33.87 38.57 -5.52
N PRO A 2 -35.17 38.54 -5.16
CA PRO A 2 -35.63 39.25 -3.97
C PRO A 2 -34.92 38.68 -2.73
N VAL A 3 -34.41 39.57 -1.87
CA VAL A 3 -33.72 39.18 -0.65
C VAL A 3 -34.79 38.84 0.40
N PRO A 4 -34.79 37.62 0.98
CA PRO A 4 -35.76 37.22 2.00
C PRO A 4 -35.66 38.09 3.25
N SER A 5 -36.69 38.09 4.09
CA SER A 5 -36.67 38.84 5.36
C SER A 5 -35.56 38.34 6.30
N ILE A 6 -35.10 39.17 7.24
CA ILE A 6 -34.06 38.76 8.20
C ILE A 6 -34.48 37.54 9.02
N ASP A 7 -35.76 37.44 9.40
CA ASP A 7 -36.27 36.29 10.15
C ASP A 7 -36.26 35.00 9.32
N GLU A 8 -36.58 35.11 8.03
CA GLU A 8 -36.52 34.00 7.08
C GLU A 8 -35.06 33.59 6.79
N GLN A 9 -34.15 34.55 6.62
CA GLN A 9 -32.71 34.28 6.52
C GLN A 9 -32.20 33.51 7.74
N ARG A 10 -32.58 33.92 8.95
CA ARG A 10 -32.20 33.23 10.20
C ARG A 10 -32.72 31.79 10.26
N ARG A 11 -33.96 31.55 9.81
CA ARG A 11 -34.52 30.19 9.73
C ARG A 11 -33.78 29.32 8.71
N ILE A 12 -33.49 29.86 7.52
CA ILE A 12 -32.72 29.18 6.48
C ILE A 12 -31.33 28.82 7.02
N VAL A 13 -30.62 29.75 7.66
CA VAL A 13 -29.30 29.51 8.26
C VAL A 13 -29.38 28.41 9.31
N SER A 14 -30.34 28.46 10.24
CA SER A 14 -30.50 27.44 11.26
C SER A 14 -30.74 26.04 10.67
N ARG A 15 -31.50 25.95 9.56
CA ARG A 15 -31.75 24.67 8.88
C ARG A 15 -30.52 24.15 8.14
N ILE A 16 -29.74 25.03 7.52
CA ILE A 16 -28.45 24.66 6.91
C ILE A 16 -27.50 24.13 7.97
N GLU A 17 -27.37 24.82 9.10
CA GLU A 17 -26.49 24.42 10.20
C GLU A 17 -26.87 23.04 10.75
N GLU A 18 -28.16 22.75 10.92
CA GLU A 18 -28.65 21.44 11.33
C GLU A 18 -28.26 20.35 10.32
N LEU A 19 -28.57 20.54 9.03
CA LEU A 19 -28.25 19.59 7.97
C LEU A 19 -26.73 19.37 7.82
N PHE A 20 -25.94 20.43 7.97
CA PHE A 20 -24.48 20.33 7.93
C PHE A 20 -23.93 19.58 9.14
N SER A 21 -24.51 19.76 10.32
CA SER A 21 -24.12 19.01 11.51
C SER A 21 -24.37 17.51 11.32
N GLU A 22 -25.53 17.12 10.79
CA GLU A 22 -25.82 15.71 10.46
C GLU A 22 -24.85 15.14 9.42
N LEU A 23 -24.53 15.92 8.39
CA LEU A 23 -23.60 15.53 7.34
C LEU A 23 -22.18 15.34 7.90
N ASP A 24 -21.71 16.24 8.75
CA ASP A 24 -20.38 16.18 9.36
C ASP A 24 -20.24 14.98 10.30
N ASN A 25 -21.30 14.65 11.05
CA ASN A 25 -21.33 13.42 11.86
C ASN A 25 -21.23 12.16 11.00
N SER A 26 -21.90 12.15 9.84
CA SER A 26 -21.85 11.03 8.89
C SER A 26 -20.46 10.89 8.28
N VAL A 27 -19.86 11.99 7.81
CA VAL A 27 -18.49 12.03 7.28
C VAL A 27 -17.48 11.54 8.32
N SER A 28 -17.60 12.00 9.58
CA SER A 28 -16.74 11.53 10.67
C SER A 28 -16.85 10.02 10.90
N THR A 29 -18.06 9.46 10.83
CA THR A 29 -18.30 8.02 10.97
C THR A 29 -17.68 7.23 9.82
N LEU A 30 -17.82 7.72 8.59
CA LEU A 30 -17.21 7.12 7.40
C LEU A 30 -15.67 7.13 7.50
N GLN A 31 -15.07 8.24 7.94
CA GLN A 31 -13.62 8.34 8.15
C GLN A 31 -13.12 7.33 9.20
N LYS A 32 -13.81 7.24 10.35
CA LYS A 32 -13.51 6.22 11.39
C LYS A 32 -13.61 4.80 10.85
N THR A 33 -14.55 4.54 9.94
CA THR A 33 -14.69 3.22 9.31
C THR A 33 -13.44 2.88 8.48
N LYS A 34 -12.86 3.84 7.74
CA LYS A 34 -11.59 3.61 7.00
C LYS A 34 -10.42 3.28 7.93
N GLU A 35 -10.32 3.98 9.07
CA GLU A 35 -9.31 3.70 10.09
C GLU A 35 -9.47 2.29 10.67
N GLN A 36 -10.71 1.90 11.00
CA GLN A 36 -11.02 0.56 11.50
C GLN A 36 -10.71 -0.54 10.47
N LEU A 37 -10.98 -0.30 9.19
CA LEU A 37 -10.61 -1.24 8.12
C LEU A 37 -9.09 -1.45 8.08
N THR A 38 -8.30 -0.39 8.26
CA THR A 38 -6.84 -0.49 8.30
C THR A 38 -6.36 -1.41 9.44
N VAL A 39 -6.94 -1.26 10.63
CA VAL A 39 -6.67 -2.12 11.78
C VAL A 39 -7.10 -3.57 11.51
N TYR A 40 -8.31 -3.76 10.97
CA TYR A 40 -8.85 -5.08 10.68
C TYR A 40 -8.01 -5.83 9.64
N ARG A 41 -7.53 -5.16 8.58
CA ARG A 41 -6.61 -5.77 7.60
C ARG A 41 -5.35 -6.30 8.27
N GLN A 42 -4.77 -5.56 9.21
CA GLN A 42 -3.60 -6.04 9.96
C GLN A 42 -3.93 -7.22 10.89
N ALA A 43 -5.11 -7.22 11.50
CA ALA A 43 -5.58 -8.34 12.32
C ALA A 43 -5.78 -9.61 11.49
N VAL A 44 -6.34 -9.51 10.27
CA VAL A 44 -6.50 -10.63 9.34
C VAL A 44 -5.14 -11.26 9.02
N LEU A 45 -4.15 -10.44 8.67
CA LEU A 45 -2.80 -10.95 8.38
C LEU A 45 -2.18 -11.61 9.61
N LYS A 46 -2.29 -10.97 10.78
CA LYS A 46 -1.78 -11.54 12.03
C LYS A 46 -2.38 -12.91 12.29
N GLU A 47 -3.70 -13.01 12.30
CA GLU A 47 -4.43 -14.26 12.55
C GLU A 47 -4.04 -15.37 11.56
N ALA A 48 -3.92 -15.01 10.27
CA ALA A 48 -3.51 -15.95 9.24
C ALA A 48 -2.16 -16.60 9.57
N PHE A 49 -1.18 -15.81 10.01
CA PHE A 49 0.17 -16.32 10.34
C PHE A 49 0.30 -16.89 11.75
N ASP A 50 -0.50 -16.44 12.74
CA ASP A 50 -0.57 -17.03 14.09
C ASP A 50 -0.90 -18.54 14.04
N SER A 51 -1.69 -18.95 13.04
CA SER A 51 -2.17 -20.33 12.88
C SER A 51 -1.19 -21.26 12.15
N VAL A 52 -0.14 -20.72 11.55
CA VAL A 52 0.78 -21.47 10.69
C VAL A 52 1.79 -22.24 11.53
N LYS A 53 1.95 -23.53 11.21
CA LYS A 53 3.07 -24.33 11.71
C LYS A 53 4.22 -24.23 10.72
N SER A 54 5.31 -23.57 11.12
CA SER A 54 6.49 -23.46 10.26
C SER A 54 7.07 -24.85 9.99
N VAL A 55 7.43 -25.12 8.74
CA VAL A 55 8.17 -26.34 8.36
C VAL A 55 9.64 -26.26 8.78
N ASP A 56 10.12 -25.05 9.06
CA ASP A 56 11.47 -24.77 9.55
C ASP A 56 11.45 -23.53 10.46
N GLU A 57 11.69 -23.72 11.75
CA GLU A 57 11.78 -22.65 12.76
C GLU A 57 13.03 -21.77 12.55
N GLY A 58 14.02 -22.27 11.82
CA GLY A 58 15.24 -21.57 11.45
C GLY A 58 15.12 -20.76 10.16
N ALA A 59 14.02 -20.89 9.41
CA ALA A 59 13.88 -20.27 8.10
C ALA A 59 14.04 -18.76 8.16
N ARG A 60 14.79 -18.22 7.20
CA ARG A 60 14.97 -16.79 6.96
C ARG A 60 14.58 -16.46 5.53
N VAL A 61 14.31 -15.18 5.28
CA VAL A 61 13.94 -14.69 3.94
C VAL A 61 14.96 -15.07 2.88
N LYS A 62 16.27 -14.96 3.16
CA LYS A 62 17.31 -15.35 2.21
C LYS A 62 17.25 -16.83 1.78
N ASP A 63 16.68 -17.70 2.62
CA ASP A 63 16.64 -19.15 2.36
C ASP A 63 15.58 -19.51 1.31
N VAL A 64 14.63 -18.60 1.04
CA VAL A 64 13.58 -18.74 0.02
C VAL A 64 13.77 -17.79 -1.18
N CYS A 65 14.90 -17.08 -1.24
CA CYS A 65 15.24 -16.20 -2.35
C CYS A 65 16.40 -16.78 -3.17
N ASN A 66 16.31 -16.69 -4.49
CA ASN A 66 17.45 -16.94 -5.38
C ASN A 66 18.50 -15.82 -5.24
N ASN A 67 18.04 -14.59 -5.00
CA ASN A 67 18.88 -13.43 -4.82
C ASN A 67 18.12 -12.34 -4.06
N ILE A 68 18.85 -11.48 -3.34
CA ILE A 68 18.32 -10.25 -2.77
C ILE A 68 19.28 -9.13 -3.14
N LYS A 69 18.75 -8.10 -3.79
CA LYS A 69 19.52 -7.00 -4.35
C LYS A 69 18.86 -5.67 -4.06
N VAL A 70 19.57 -4.60 -4.35
CA VAL A 70 19.06 -3.23 -4.28
C VAL A 70 19.00 -2.64 -5.68
N GLY A 71 18.00 -1.78 -5.91
CA GLY A 71 17.91 -0.97 -7.11
C GLY A 71 19.10 -0.02 -7.29
N ILE A 72 18.97 0.89 -8.26
CA ILE A 72 19.98 1.91 -8.54
C ILE A 72 20.08 2.87 -7.34
N VAL A 73 21.27 2.94 -6.72
CA VAL A 73 21.54 3.84 -5.57
C VAL A 73 22.61 4.89 -5.87
N ILE A 74 23.49 4.64 -6.85
CA ILE A 74 24.58 5.55 -7.19
C ILE A 74 24.08 6.55 -8.24
N LYS A 75 23.87 7.80 -7.84
CA LYS A 75 23.46 8.92 -8.70
C LYS A 75 22.33 8.53 -9.68
N PRO A 76 21.17 8.00 -9.22
CA PRO A 76 20.11 7.55 -10.11
C PRO A 76 19.52 8.68 -10.97
N THR A 77 19.54 9.91 -10.45
CA THR A 77 19.05 11.12 -11.12
C THR A 77 19.76 11.42 -12.44
N GLN A 78 20.99 10.95 -12.65
CA GLN A 78 21.72 11.13 -13.91
C GLN A 78 21.06 10.40 -15.08
N TYR A 79 20.22 9.39 -14.79
CA TYR A 79 19.53 8.60 -15.79
C TYR A 79 18.10 9.07 -16.02
N TYR A 80 17.59 10.04 -15.25
CA TYR A 80 16.18 10.45 -15.34
C TYR A 80 15.91 11.17 -16.65
N VAL A 81 14.76 10.86 -17.25
CA VAL A 81 14.27 11.49 -18.47
C VAL A 81 12.79 11.82 -18.31
N GLU A 82 12.32 12.83 -19.04
CA GLU A 82 10.91 13.24 -18.99
C GLU A 82 10.02 12.40 -19.92
N SER A 83 10.59 11.77 -20.95
CA SER A 83 9.86 10.96 -21.94
C SER A 83 10.75 9.91 -22.63
N ASP A 84 10.14 8.95 -23.33
CA ASP A 84 10.80 7.83 -24.06
C ASP A 84 11.79 7.00 -23.21
N GLY A 85 11.56 6.94 -21.90
CA GLY A 85 12.34 6.14 -20.95
C GLY A 85 11.65 4.84 -20.54
N VAL A 86 12.40 4.01 -19.81
CA VAL A 86 11.88 2.81 -19.13
C VAL A 86 11.41 3.21 -17.74
N LYS A 87 10.23 2.74 -17.34
CA LYS A 87 9.69 3.00 -16.01
C LYS A 87 10.58 2.38 -14.93
N ALA A 88 10.66 3.07 -13.80
CA ALA A 88 11.43 2.63 -12.65
C ALA A 88 10.67 2.81 -11.34
N PHE A 89 10.64 1.74 -10.54
CA PHE A 89 10.08 1.74 -9.20
C PHE A 89 10.86 2.66 -8.28
N ARG A 90 10.12 3.38 -7.43
CA ARG A 90 10.64 4.12 -6.27
C ARG A 90 9.93 3.63 -5.00
N ASN A 91 10.43 4.04 -3.83
CA ASN A 91 9.77 3.80 -2.54
C ASN A 91 8.27 4.18 -2.54
N ALA A 92 7.89 5.24 -3.27
CA ALA A 92 6.50 5.67 -3.40
C ALA A 92 5.60 4.67 -4.13
N ASN A 93 6.15 3.88 -5.06
CA ASN A 93 5.40 2.90 -5.84
C ASN A 93 5.13 1.59 -5.08
N VAL A 94 5.85 1.33 -3.99
CA VAL A 94 5.69 0.11 -3.20
C VAL A 94 4.73 0.39 -2.05
N ARG A 95 3.56 -0.26 -2.07
CA ARG A 95 2.53 -0.19 -1.02
C ARG A 95 2.28 -1.58 -0.45
N ARG A 96 1.51 -1.67 0.62
CA ARG A 96 1.15 -2.96 1.22
C ARG A 96 0.38 -3.81 0.21
N ASN A 97 1.00 -4.91 -0.22
CA ASN A 97 0.47 -5.93 -1.11
C ASN A 97 0.13 -5.48 -2.54
N HIS A 98 0.44 -4.25 -2.93
CA HIS A 98 0.19 -3.77 -4.29
C HIS A 98 1.20 -2.71 -4.72
N VAL A 99 1.30 -2.55 -6.05
CA VAL A 99 2.11 -1.51 -6.69
C VAL A 99 1.22 -0.31 -6.99
N ASP A 100 1.62 0.86 -6.52
CA ASP A 100 1.02 2.13 -6.92
C ASP A 100 1.53 2.53 -8.31
N ASP A 101 0.65 2.38 -9.30
CA ASP A 101 0.91 2.57 -10.73
C ASP A 101 0.80 4.04 -11.16
N ASN A 102 1.01 4.98 -10.23
CA ASN A 102 1.00 6.41 -10.49
C ASN A 102 2.41 7.00 -10.39
N ASN A 103 2.63 8.12 -11.10
CA ASN A 103 3.84 8.95 -10.97
C ASN A 103 5.16 8.15 -11.06
N TRP A 104 5.30 7.33 -12.10
CA TRP A 104 6.52 6.59 -12.38
C TRP A 104 7.70 7.53 -12.62
N ALA A 105 8.88 7.17 -12.10
CA ALA A 105 10.11 7.71 -12.64
C ALA A 105 10.41 7.02 -13.98
N LEU A 106 10.98 7.76 -14.92
CA LEU A 106 11.50 7.19 -16.16
C LEU A 106 13.02 7.32 -16.17
N ILE A 107 13.70 6.25 -16.57
CA ILE A 107 15.14 6.26 -16.82
C ILE A 107 15.44 6.08 -18.30
N SER A 108 16.53 6.69 -18.79
CA SER A 108 16.95 6.57 -20.17
C SER A 108 17.24 5.11 -20.55
N LYS A 109 17.10 4.77 -21.84
CA LYS A 109 17.42 3.42 -22.36
C LYS A 109 18.88 3.03 -22.07
N GLU A 110 19.80 4.00 -22.13
CA GLU A 110 21.19 3.82 -21.71
C GLU A 110 21.31 3.52 -20.21
N GLY A 111 20.56 4.25 -19.36
CA GLY A 111 20.50 4.01 -17.93
C GLY A 111 19.96 2.64 -17.59
N HIS A 112 18.90 2.19 -18.27
CA HIS A 112 18.34 0.85 -18.18
C HIS A 112 19.40 -0.23 -18.51
N GLU A 113 20.06 -0.09 -19.66
CA GLU A 113 21.07 -1.05 -20.13
C GLU A 113 22.31 -1.10 -19.22
N LYS A 114 22.74 0.04 -18.67
CA LYS A 114 23.84 0.11 -17.70
C LYS A 114 23.47 -0.49 -16.33
N ASN A 115 22.19 -0.55 -16.00
CA ASN A 115 21.69 -0.96 -14.69
C ASN A 115 20.83 -2.23 -14.74
N LYS A 116 21.15 -3.19 -15.62
CA LYS A 116 20.42 -4.47 -15.75
C LYS A 116 20.16 -5.20 -14.44
N LYS A 117 21.08 -5.12 -13.48
CA LYS A 117 20.91 -5.73 -12.16
C LYS A 117 19.71 -5.21 -11.37
N SER A 118 19.23 -4.00 -11.69
CA SER A 118 18.07 -3.38 -11.03
C SER A 118 16.76 -3.66 -11.76
N ILE A 119 16.80 -4.40 -12.87
CA ILE A 119 15.59 -4.82 -13.56
C ILE A 119 14.84 -5.79 -12.64
N VAL A 120 13.54 -5.56 -12.53
CA VAL A 120 12.60 -6.43 -11.83
C VAL A 120 11.85 -7.30 -12.83
N HIS A 121 11.48 -8.47 -12.35
CA HIS A 121 10.71 -9.46 -13.10
C HIS A 121 9.41 -9.76 -12.38
N THR A 122 8.44 -10.26 -13.14
CA THR A 122 7.17 -10.75 -12.62
C THR A 122 7.42 -11.75 -11.50
N ASN A 123 6.67 -11.61 -10.40
CA ASN A 123 6.82 -12.39 -9.16
C ASN A 123 8.04 -12.06 -8.30
N ASP A 124 8.90 -11.10 -8.69
CA ASP A 124 9.84 -10.51 -7.73
C ASP A 124 9.05 -9.81 -6.62
N LEU A 125 9.63 -9.81 -5.42
CA LEU A 125 9.11 -9.02 -4.32
C LEU A 125 9.91 -7.71 -4.21
N VAL A 126 9.23 -6.57 -4.29
CA VAL A 126 9.82 -5.26 -4.05
C VAL A 126 9.47 -4.77 -2.66
N ILE A 127 10.45 -4.19 -1.96
CA ILE A 127 10.30 -3.70 -0.59
C ILE A 127 10.81 -2.26 -0.49
N ALA A 128 9.95 -1.38 0.01
CA ALA A 128 10.32 0.00 0.27
C ALA A 128 11.40 0.06 1.35
N ARG A 129 12.48 0.73 1.01
CA ARG A 129 13.69 0.85 1.80
C ARG A 129 13.66 2.00 2.78
N SER A 130 12.88 3.05 2.50
CA SER A 130 12.94 4.31 3.24
C SER A 130 11.64 5.11 3.15
N GLY A 131 11.56 6.18 3.96
CA GLY A 131 10.43 7.09 3.99
C GLY A 131 9.18 6.50 4.64
N ALA A 132 8.02 7.09 4.35
CA ALA A 132 6.74 6.69 4.95
C ALA A 132 6.29 5.26 4.59
N ASN A 133 6.86 4.68 3.53
CA ASN A 133 6.51 3.34 3.05
C ASN A 133 7.48 2.25 3.52
N LEU A 134 8.49 2.60 4.32
CA LEU A 134 9.50 1.66 4.80
C LEU A 134 8.90 0.30 5.22
N GLY A 135 9.48 -0.78 4.71
CA GLY A 135 9.10 -2.15 5.04
C GLY A 135 7.84 -2.64 4.35
N MET A 136 7.10 -1.77 3.63
CA MET A 136 5.99 -2.22 2.79
C MET A 136 6.53 -3.04 1.61
N ALA A 137 5.84 -4.12 1.28
CA ALA A 137 6.22 -5.02 0.20
C ALA A 137 5.10 -5.23 -0.80
N ALA A 138 5.45 -5.42 -2.07
CA ALA A 138 4.52 -5.74 -3.15
C ALA A 138 5.13 -6.75 -4.12
N VAL A 139 4.27 -7.59 -4.71
CA VAL A 139 4.65 -8.47 -5.81
C VAL A 139 4.69 -7.66 -7.09
N VAL A 140 5.74 -7.82 -7.89
CA VAL A 140 5.86 -7.19 -9.20
C VAL A 140 4.86 -7.85 -10.16
N PRO A 141 3.87 -7.11 -10.69
CA PRO A 141 2.90 -7.66 -11.64
C PRO A 141 3.49 -7.77 -13.04
N GLU A 142 2.88 -8.60 -13.89
CA GLU A 142 3.31 -8.84 -15.27
C GLU A 142 3.48 -7.56 -16.11
N LYS A 143 2.58 -6.57 -15.91
CA LYS A 143 2.66 -5.27 -16.59
C LYS A 143 3.93 -4.45 -16.28
N CYS A 144 4.62 -4.79 -15.20
CA CYS A 144 5.84 -4.14 -14.73
C CYS A 144 7.11 -4.94 -15.06
N GLU A 145 6.99 -6.04 -15.81
CA GLU A 145 8.12 -6.81 -16.33
C GLU A 145 9.13 -5.89 -17.03
N GLY A 146 10.41 -6.05 -16.69
CA GLY A 146 11.49 -5.30 -17.33
C GLY A 146 11.66 -3.86 -16.84
N TYR A 147 10.89 -3.40 -15.85
CA TYR A 147 11.10 -2.09 -15.24
C TYR A 147 12.37 -2.10 -14.38
N ASN A 148 12.97 -0.94 -14.14
CA ASN A 148 14.06 -0.84 -13.16
C ASN A 148 13.53 -0.55 -11.76
N ALA A 149 14.40 -0.68 -10.78
CA ALA A 149 14.16 -0.25 -9.41
C ALA A 149 15.19 0.79 -8.98
N ILE A 150 14.76 1.79 -8.21
CA ILE A 150 15.61 2.84 -7.66
C ILE A 150 15.43 2.85 -6.15
N ASP A 151 16.54 2.69 -5.43
CA ASP A 151 16.61 2.81 -3.96
C ASP A 151 15.56 1.98 -3.18
N ILE A 152 15.16 0.83 -3.73
CA ILE A 152 14.31 -0.19 -3.09
C ILE A 152 15.02 -1.55 -3.06
N VAL A 153 14.58 -2.43 -2.17
CA VAL A 153 15.04 -3.83 -2.14
C VAL A 153 14.23 -4.65 -3.15
N ILE A 154 14.91 -5.54 -3.86
CA ILE A 154 14.32 -6.53 -4.76
C ILE A 154 14.71 -7.91 -4.24
N ALA A 155 13.75 -8.78 -4.00
CA ALA A 155 13.97 -10.17 -3.67
C ALA A 155 13.45 -11.05 -4.81
N GLU A 156 14.37 -11.74 -5.46
CA GLU A 156 14.07 -12.72 -6.51
C GLU A 156 13.68 -14.02 -5.82
N LEU A 157 12.39 -14.34 -5.80
CA LEU A 157 11.87 -15.45 -5.01
C LEU A 157 12.13 -16.81 -5.69
N ASN A 158 12.43 -17.83 -4.88
CA ASN A 158 12.41 -19.21 -5.35
C ASN A 158 10.97 -19.74 -5.33
N LEU A 159 10.28 -19.61 -6.47
CA LEU A 159 8.86 -19.98 -6.63
C LEU A 159 8.56 -21.48 -6.40
N LYS A 160 9.59 -22.32 -6.29
CA LYS A 160 9.43 -23.74 -5.90
C LYS A 160 9.27 -23.92 -4.39
N VAL A 161 9.60 -22.90 -3.61
CA VAL A 161 9.64 -22.93 -2.14
C VAL A 161 8.62 -21.95 -1.55
N VAL A 162 8.46 -20.78 -2.16
CA VAL A 162 7.58 -19.72 -1.64
C VAL A 162 6.68 -19.12 -2.71
N ASP A 163 5.43 -18.90 -2.34
CA ASP A 163 4.46 -18.14 -3.10
C ASP A 163 4.71 -16.62 -2.93
N PRO A 164 4.74 -15.82 -4.02
CA PRO A 164 5.01 -14.39 -3.94
C PRO A 164 4.01 -13.60 -3.08
N HIS A 165 2.73 -13.94 -3.17
CA HIS A 165 1.68 -13.25 -2.43
C HIS A 165 1.71 -13.64 -0.95
N TYR A 166 1.99 -14.90 -0.65
CA TYR A 166 2.27 -15.34 0.72
C TYR A 166 3.40 -14.50 1.34
N MET A 167 4.50 -14.35 0.59
CA MET A 167 5.65 -13.58 1.04
C MET A 167 5.32 -12.09 1.23
N ALA A 168 4.57 -11.48 0.32
CA ALA A 168 4.11 -10.10 0.46
C ALA A 168 3.22 -9.91 1.69
N TYR A 169 2.25 -10.81 1.90
CA TYR A 169 1.38 -10.77 3.08
C TYR A 169 2.15 -10.96 4.39
N TYR A 170 3.13 -11.86 4.41
CA TYR A 170 3.97 -12.09 5.59
C TYR A 170 4.77 -10.84 5.95
N ILE A 171 5.48 -10.25 4.98
CA ILE A 171 6.28 -9.03 5.22
C ILE A 171 5.39 -7.86 5.65
N ASN A 172 4.19 -7.74 5.08
CA ASN A 172 3.24 -6.68 5.43
C ASN A 172 2.41 -6.96 6.70
N SER A 173 2.53 -8.14 7.29
CA SER A 173 1.87 -8.50 8.55
C SER A 173 2.56 -7.84 9.75
N PRO A 174 1.94 -7.85 10.93
CA PRO A 174 2.59 -7.40 12.15
C PRO A 174 3.92 -8.12 12.46
N TYR A 175 4.09 -9.38 12.02
CA TYR A 175 5.34 -10.12 12.18
C TYR A 175 6.48 -9.50 11.37
N GLY A 176 6.30 -9.35 10.06
CA GLY A 176 7.31 -8.74 9.20
C GLY A 176 7.62 -7.29 9.59
N LEU A 177 6.59 -6.51 9.89
CA LEU A 177 6.73 -5.10 10.25
C LEU A 177 7.44 -4.89 11.60
N HIS A 178 7.12 -5.71 12.61
CA HIS A 178 7.77 -5.63 13.92
C HIS A 178 9.28 -5.83 13.78
N VAL A 179 9.70 -6.85 13.04
CA VAL A 179 11.11 -7.16 12.85
C VAL A 179 11.81 -6.03 12.09
N VAL A 180 11.21 -5.50 11.01
CA VAL A 180 11.75 -4.34 10.29
C VAL A 180 11.96 -3.15 11.23
N ASN A 181 11.00 -2.87 12.12
CA ASN A 181 11.08 -1.77 13.08
C ASN A 181 12.18 -1.99 14.13
N GLU A 182 12.33 -3.20 14.69
CA GLU A 182 13.38 -3.48 15.69
C GLU A 182 14.79 -3.25 15.12
N PHE A 183 15.04 -3.67 13.88
CA PHE A 183 16.31 -3.43 13.21
C PHE A 183 16.64 -1.93 13.04
N GLN A 184 15.63 -1.05 13.00
CA GLN A 184 15.86 0.40 12.91
C GLN A 184 16.36 1.04 14.20
N HIS A 185 15.97 0.49 15.36
CA HIS A 185 16.30 1.08 16.67
C HIS A 185 17.78 0.85 17.06
N GLY A 186 18.49 -0.02 16.34
CA GLY A 186 19.90 -0.39 16.58
C GLY A 186 20.97 0.63 16.18
N GLY A 187 20.61 1.86 15.79
CA GLY A 187 21.55 2.98 15.71
C GLY A 187 22.20 3.27 14.34
N ALA A 188 21.77 2.63 13.25
CA ALA A 188 22.24 2.96 11.90
C ALA A 188 21.06 3.22 10.94
N GLN A 189 20.93 4.48 10.49
CA GLN A 189 20.23 5.01 9.30
C GLN A 189 18.88 4.35 8.93
N GLY A 190 17.80 5.15 8.79
CA GLY A 190 16.42 4.72 8.49
C GLY A 190 16.18 4.08 7.11
N HIS A 191 17.11 3.25 6.63
CA HIS A 191 17.13 2.52 5.38
C HIS A 191 17.25 1.02 5.64
N LEU A 192 16.23 0.24 5.27
CA LEU A 192 16.31 -1.22 5.30
C LEU A 192 17.42 -1.72 4.38
N ASN A 193 18.41 -2.47 4.87
CA ASN A 193 19.45 -3.01 3.99
C ASN A 193 19.17 -4.45 3.57
N VAL A 194 19.77 -4.87 2.45
CA VAL A 194 19.60 -6.19 1.84
C VAL A 194 19.96 -7.33 2.80
N LYS A 195 21.02 -7.14 3.61
CA LYS A 195 21.51 -8.16 4.54
C LYS A 195 20.52 -8.37 5.69
N GLU A 196 20.03 -7.30 6.29
CA GLU A 196 19.01 -7.33 7.34
C GLU A 196 17.72 -7.94 6.82
N PHE A 197 17.25 -7.51 5.65
CA PHE A 197 16.07 -8.09 5.03
C PHE A 197 16.20 -9.60 4.82
N GLY A 198 17.36 -10.07 4.34
CA GLY A 198 17.62 -11.50 4.18
C GLY A 198 17.67 -12.29 5.49
N LEU A 199 17.92 -11.64 6.63
CA LEU A 199 18.00 -12.26 7.96
C LEU A 199 16.68 -12.21 8.74
N LEU A 200 15.62 -11.62 8.17
CA LEU A 200 14.31 -11.63 8.81
C LEU A 200 13.83 -13.08 9.01
N PRO A 201 13.36 -13.45 10.23
CA PRO A 201 12.70 -14.73 10.47
C PRO A 201 11.49 -14.89 9.55
N LEU A 202 11.29 -16.11 9.06
CA LEU A 202 10.18 -16.45 8.16
C LEU A 202 9.37 -17.59 8.77
N ILE A 203 8.08 -17.38 8.96
CA ILE A 203 7.13 -18.46 9.20
C ILE A 203 6.85 -19.10 7.84
N LEU A 204 7.43 -20.27 7.58
CA LEU A 204 7.35 -20.92 6.27
C LEU A 204 6.38 -22.09 6.32
N ALA A 205 5.21 -21.95 5.69
CA ALA A 205 4.28 -23.07 5.49
C ALA A 205 4.71 -23.95 4.29
N PRO A 206 4.23 -25.20 4.17
CA PRO A 206 4.33 -25.96 2.93
C PRO A 206 3.72 -25.18 1.75
N LEU A 207 4.30 -25.27 0.55
CA LEU A 207 3.86 -24.46 -0.60
C LEU A 207 2.36 -24.61 -0.95
N SER A 208 1.79 -25.81 -0.77
CA SER A 208 0.35 -26.02 -0.95
C SER A 208 -0.50 -25.28 0.08
N GLU A 209 -0.03 -25.21 1.33
CA GLU A 209 -0.71 -24.50 2.41
C GLU A 209 -0.57 -22.99 2.26
N GLN A 210 0.58 -22.49 1.77
CA GLN A 210 0.76 -21.08 1.45
C GLN A 210 -0.34 -20.56 0.51
N LYS A 211 -0.71 -21.34 -0.52
CA LYS A 211 -1.80 -20.98 -1.45
C LYS A 211 -3.16 -20.91 -0.77
N ASN A 212 -3.44 -21.84 0.15
CA ASN A 212 -4.68 -21.82 0.93
C ASN A 212 -4.74 -20.58 1.84
N ILE A 213 -3.62 -20.25 2.50
CA ILE A 213 -3.49 -19.06 3.35
C ILE A 213 -3.69 -17.78 2.52
N VAL A 214 -3.07 -17.69 1.35
CA VAL A 214 -3.25 -16.57 0.41
C VAL A 214 -4.71 -16.43 0.02
N SER A 215 -5.37 -17.52 -0.38
CA SER A 215 -6.79 -17.50 -0.77
C SER A 215 -7.71 -17.05 0.38
N GLU A 216 -7.44 -17.46 1.61
CA GLU A 216 -8.22 -17.05 2.78
C GLU A 216 -8.02 -15.56 3.10
N ILE A 217 -6.77 -15.10 3.06
CA ILE A 217 -6.44 -13.68 3.24
C ILE A 217 -7.15 -12.86 2.16
N GLU A 218 -7.02 -13.23 0.89
CA GLU A 218 -7.67 -12.52 -0.23
C GLU A 218 -9.18 -12.50 -0.10
N SER A 219 -9.80 -13.61 0.30
CA SER A 219 -11.25 -13.67 0.55
C SER A 219 -11.67 -12.62 1.59
N ARG A 220 -10.99 -12.58 2.74
CA ARG A 220 -11.30 -11.64 3.83
C ARG A 220 -10.97 -10.19 3.48
N LEU A 221 -9.86 -9.95 2.77
CA LEU A 221 -9.47 -8.62 2.35
C LEU A 221 -10.38 -8.06 1.24
N SER A 222 -10.90 -8.90 0.36
CA SER A 222 -11.85 -8.47 -0.69
C SER A 222 -13.13 -7.87 -0.11
N VAL A 223 -13.59 -8.38 1.05
CA VAL A 223 -14.71 -7.79 1.79
C VAL A 223 -14.34 -6.41 2.30
N CYS A 224 -13.12 -6.23 2.82
CA CYS A 224 -12.63 -4.92 3.25
C CYS A 224 -12.60 -3.92 2.09
N ASP A 225 -12.14 -4.37 0.93
CA ASP A 225 -12.04 -3.54 -0.27
C ASP A 225 -13.43 -3.11 -0.74
N SER A 226 -14.43 -4.01 -0.68
CA SER A 226 -15.82 -3.66 -0.99
C SER A 226 -16.38 -2.63 -0.01
N ILE A 227 -16.11 -2.76 1.30
CA ILE A 227 -16.57 -1.79 2.30
C ILE A 227 -15.90 -0.44 2.05
N GLU A 228 -14.59 -0.43 1.79
CA GLU A 228 -13.84 0.79 1.50
C GLU A 228 -14.39 1.52 0.28
N HIS A 229 -14.69 0.79 -0.80
CA HIS A 229 -15.32 1.36 -1.99
C HIS A 229 -16.69 1.99 -1.68
N THR A 230 -17.52 1.33 -0.87
CA THR A 230 -18.81 1.87 -0.42
C THR A 230 -18.62 3.14 0.41
N VAL A 231 -17.65 3.15 1.33
CA VAL A 231 -17.32 4.32 2.16
C VAL A 231 -16.85 5.49 1.31
N ASP A 232 -15.98 5.25 0.33
CA ASP A 232 -15.48 6.30 -0.57
C ASP A 232 -16.60 6.89 -1.43
N THR A 233 -17.50 6.04 -1.92
CA THR A 233 -18.70 6.51 -2.65
C THR A 233 -19.59 7.37 -1.76
N ALA A 234 -19.81 6.96 -0.50
CA ALA A 234 -20.62 7.72 0.45
C ALA A 234 -20.00 9.07 0.81
N LEU A 235 -18.67 9.15 0.92
CA LEU A 235 -17.95 10.41 1.16
C LEU A 235 -18.12 11.39 -0.02
N LEU A 236 -18.01 10.91 -1.25
CA LEU A 236 -18.26 11.74 -2.45
C LEU A 236 -19.71 12.23 -2.51
N GLN A 237 -20.67 11.36 -2.16
CA GLN A 237 -22.09 11.73 -2.09
C GLN A 237 -22.35 12.78 -1.00
N ALA A 238 -21.67 12.68 0.15
CA ALA A 238 -21.78 13.66 1.22
C ALA A 238 -21.30 15.05 0.75
N GLU A 239 -20.18 15.10 0.03
CA GLU A 239 -19.68 16.36 -0.55
C GLU A 239 -20.65 16.96 -1.57
N ALA A 240 -21.23 16.13 -2.46
CA ALA A 240 -22.24 16.58 -3.40
C ALA A 240 -23.52 17.08 -2.71
N MET A 241 -23.96 16.41 -1.64
CA MET A 241 -25.12 16.80 -0.85
C MET A 241 -24.90 18.16 -0.18
N ARG A 242 -23.69 18.42 0.34
CA ARG A 242 -23.32 19.73 0.90
C ARG A 242 -23.54 20.85 -0.12
N GLN A 243 -23.09 20.66 -1.36
CA GLN A 243 -23.29 21.63 -2.44
C GLN A 243 -24.78 21.79 -2.81
N SER A 244 -25.54 20.69 -2.79
CA SER A 244 -26.98 20.71 -3.08
C SER A 244 -27.78 21.48 -2.02
N ILE A 245 -27.46 21.29 -0.73
CA ILE A 245 -28.09 22.02 0.39
C ILE A 245 -27.87 23.53 0.23
N LEU A 246 -26.63 23.96 -0.05
CA LEU A 246 -26.33 25.38 -0.30
C LEU A 246 -27.13 25.93 -1.47
N LYS A 247 -27.17 25.18 -2.59
CA LYS A 247 -27.92 25.58 -3.76
C LYS A 247 -29.42 25.73 -3.47
N GLN A 248 -30.03 24.76 -2.77
CA GLN A 248 -31.45 24.84 -2.41
C GLN A 248 -31.75 26.01 -1.48
N ALA A 249 -30.89 26.26 -0.49
CA ALA A 249 -31.01 27.39 0.41
C ALA A 249 -30.97 28.73 -0.33
N PHE A 250 -29.99 28.91 -1.23
CA PHE A 250 -29.87 30.14 -2.01
C PHE A 250 -30.92 30.30 -3.11
N GLU A 251 -31.60 29.23 -3.51
CA GLU A 251 -32.73 29.29 -4.46
C GLU A 251 -34.10 29.41 -3.74
N GLY A 252 -34.12 29.49 -2.40
CA GLY A 252 -35.35 29.61 -1.62
C GLY A 252 -36.22 28.34 -1.61
N ARG A 253 -35.58 27.17 -1.78
CA ARG A 253 -36.24 25.85 -1.81
C ARG A 253 -36.02 25.02 -0.53
N LEU A 254 -35.50 25.66 0.51
CA LEU A 254 -35.09 25.03 1.78
C LEU A 254 -36.02 25.45 2.92
#